data_AF-A0A4C1XTW0-F1
#
_entry.id   AF-A0A4C1XTW0-F1
#
_cell.length_a   1.000
_cell.length_b   1.000
_cell.length_c   1.000
_cell.angle_alpha   90.00
_cell.angle_beta   90.00
_cell.angle_gamma   90.00
#
_symmetry.space_group_name_H-M   'P 1'
#
loop_
_entity.id
_entity.type
_entity.pdbx_description
1 polymer ?
#
loop_
_entity_poly.entity_id
_entity_poly.type
_entity_poly.pdbx_seq_one_letter_code
_entity_poly.pdbx_strand_id
1 'polypeptide(L)'
;MDKRKQLDCKLRGMYWLIGRKSQLSDASKMTIYKTILKPVWTYGIQLWGTASHSNIEILEKFQSKTMRAMFNIPPHISNKYINLDLNLRTVKEEIENYSKNYQTRLDQHINQLVTELQGEGSLRYSRLKRNSIPDLAIRFAEK
;
A
#
# COMPACT_ATOMS: atom_id res chain seq x y z
N MET A 1 5.04 -11.16 9.00
CA MET A 1 3.77 -11.91 9.19
C MET A 1 2.77 -11.15 10.05
N ASP A 2 3.22 -10.32 10.99
CA ASP A 2 2.34 -9.68 11.99
C ASP A 2 1.34 -8.66 11.41
N LYS A 3 1.74 -7.88 10.40
CA LYS A 3 0.85 -6.91 9.75
C LYS A 3 -0.35 -7.56 9.05
N ARG A 4 -0.13 -8.70 8.39
CA ARG A 4 -1.20 -9.47 7.75
C ARG A 4 -2.22 -9.95 8.79
N LYS A 5 -1.75 -10.47 9.93
CA LYS A 5 -2.59 -10.92 11.05
C LYS A 5 -3.36 -9.76 11.68
N GLN A 6 -2.69 -8.62 11.91
CA GLN A 6 -3.31 -7.40 12.44
C GLN A 6 -4.47 -6.94 11.54
N LEU A 7 -4.25 -6.94 10.23
CA LEU A 7 -5.26 -6.61 9.23
C LEU A 7 -6.45 -7.59 9.25
N ASP A 8 -6.18 -8.89 9.35
CA ASP A 8 -7.24 -9.91 9.45
C ASP A 8 -8.08 -9.73 10.72
N CYS A 9 -7.46 -9.48 11.87
CA CYS A 9 -8.17 -9.23 13.12
C CYS A 9 -9.04 -7.98 13.01
N LYS A 10 -8.50 -6.89 12.44
CA LYS A 10 -9.24 -5.64 12.26
C LYS A 10 -10.42 -5.81 11.30
N LEU A 11 -10.20 -6.49 10.17
CA LEU A 11 -11.25 -6.79 9.19
C LEU A 11 -12.34 -7.66 9.80
N ARG A 12 -11.97 -8.71 10.55
CA ARG A 12 -12.93 -9.60 11.23
C ARG A 12 -13.81 -8.83 12.21
N GLY A 13 -13.22 -7.96 13.03
CA GLY A 13 -13.97 -7.13 13.99
C GLY A 13 -14.94 -6.15 13.32
N MET A 14 -14.67 -5.74 12.08
CA MET A 14 -15.51 -4.82 11.31
C MET A 14 -16.41 -5.53 10.29
N TYR A 15 -16.32 -6.85 10.17
CA TYR A 15 -16.99 -7.58 9.08
C TYR A 15 -18.51 -7.44 9.10
N TRP A 16 -19.10 -7.26 10.29
CA TRP A 16 -20.53 -6.98 10.45
C TRP A 16 -20.95 -5.67 9.77
N LEU A 17 -20.06 -4.68 9.73
CA LEU A 17 -20.33 -3.34 9.19
C LEU A 17 -20.00 -3.22 7.70
N ILE A 18 -18.90 -3.80 7.25
CA ILE A 18 -18.43 -3.65 5.85
C ILE A 18 -18.60 -4.90 4.98
N GLY A 19 -19.04 -6.02 5.56
CA GLY A 19 -19.23 -7.26 4.81
C GLY A 19 -20.39 -7.20 3.81
N ARG A 20 -20.44 -8.18 2.91
CA ARG A 20 -21.46 -8.34 1.86
C ARG A 20 -22.93 -8.28 2.33
N LYS A 21 -23.21 -8.63 3.59
CA LYS A 21 -24.57 -8.61 4.17
C LYS A 21 -24.95 -7.25 4.77
N SER A 22 -24.01 -6.32 4.84
CA SER A 22 -24.26 -4.99 5.37
C SER A 22 -25.07 -4.15 4.38
N GLN A 23 -26.09 -3.47 4.90
CA GLN A 23 -26.97 -2.56 4.18
C GLN A 23 -26.35 -1.19 3.90
N LEU A 24 -25.09 -0.96 4.30
CA LEU A 24 -24.39 0.28 3.96
C LEU A 24 -24.20 0.40 2.45
N SER A 25 -24.25 1.64 1.96
CA SER A 25 -23.88 1.96 0.58
C SER A 25 -22.42 1.57 0.31
N ASP A 26 -22.14 1.22 -0.94
CA ASP A 26 -20.80 0.83 -1.35
C ASP A 26 -19.77 1.94 -1.17
N ALA A 27 -20.19 3.19 -1.38
CA ALA A 27 -19.39 4.38 -1.09
C ALA A 27 -19.04 4.49 0.41
N SER A 28 -20.00 4.25 1.31
CA SER A 28 -19.75 4.26 2.76
C SER A 28 -18.78 3.15 3.18
N LYS A 29 -18.96 1.93 2.65
CA LYS A 29 -18.03 0.81 2.89
C LYS A 29 -16.61 1.15 2.42
N MET A 30 -16.50 1.78 1.25
CA MET A 30 -15.22 2.22 0.70
C MET A 30 -14.55 3.27 1.57
N THR A 31 -15.31 4.26 2.06
CA THR A 31 -14.80 5.28 2.98
C THR A 31 -14.29 4.65 4.28
N ILE A 32 -15.01 3.67 4.83
CA ILE A 32 -14.56 2.92 6.02
C ILE A 32 -13.26 2.17 5.74
N TYR A 33 -13.14 1.52 4.58
CA TYR A 33 -11.89 0.85 4.19
C TYR A 33 -10.72 1.84 4.12
N LYS A 34 -10.90 2.98 3.42
CA LYS A 34 -9.87 4.00 3.24
C LYS A 34 -9.44 4.66 4.56
N THR A 35 -10.36 4.82 5.50
CA THR A 35 -10.10 5.48 6.78
C THR A 35 -9.52 4.55 7.85
N ILE A 36 -9.88 3.27 7.87
CA ILE A 36 -9.48 2.36 8.97
C ILE A 36 -8.53 1.26 8.51
N LEU A 37 -8.83 0.57 7.40
CA LEU A 37 -8.05 -0.59 6.97
C LEU A 37 -6.82 -0.20 6.16
N LYS A 38 -6.94 0.79 5.26
CA LYS A 38 -5.82 1.30 4.46
C LYS A 38 -4.65 1.78 5.34
N PRO A 39 -4.85 2.64 6.36
CA PRO A 39 -3.76 3.15 7.18
C PRO A 39 -2.96 2.06 7.92
N VAL A 40 -3.55 0.92 8.25
CA VAL A 40 -2.86 -0.16 8.97
C VAL A 40 -1.67 -0.71 8.19
N TRP A 41 -1.79 -0.81 6.85
CA TRP A 41 -0.64 -1.15 6.01
C TRP A 41 0.10 0.11 5.55
N THR A 42 -0.60 1.18 5.19
CA THR A 42 0.00 2.40 4.63
C THR A 42 0.97 3.12 5.58
N TYR A 43 0.72 3.11 6.90
CA TYR A 43 1.54 3.81 7.90
C TYR A 43 3.03 3.45 7.83
N GLY A 44 3.35 2.20 7.52
CA GLY A 44 4.73 1.70 7.48
C GLY A 44 5.37 1.67 6.10
N ILE A 45 4.76 2.26 5.06
CA ILE A 45 5.25 2.12 3.67
C ILE A 45 6.72 2.52 3.54
N GLN A 46 7.18 3.56 4.23
CA GLN A 46 8.60 3.96 4.18
C GLN A 46 9.52 2.90 4.78
N LEU A 47 9.05 2.14 5.78
CA LEU A 47 9.82 1.11 6.46
C LEU A 47 9.80 -0.24 5.70
N TRP A 48 8.63 -0.69 5.27
CA TRP A 48 8.46 -2.00 4.62
C TRP A 48 8.30 -1.92 3.10
N GLY A 49 8.23 -0.72 2.50
CA GLY A 49 8.14 -0.54 1.05
C GLY A 49 9.36 -1.07 0.30
N THR A 50 10.50 -1.17 0.97
CA THR A 50 11.74 -1.82 0.48
C THR A 50 11.78 -3.33 0.70
N ALA A 51 10.72 -3.93 1.26
CA ALA A 51 10.65 -5.36 1.53
C ALA A 51 10.62 -6.19 0.23
N SER A 52 10.79 -7.50 0.39
CA SER A 52 10.70 -8.47 -0.71
C SER A 52 9.36 -8.41 -1.43
N HIS A 53 9.37 -8.75 -2.73
CA HIS A 53 8.17 -8.77 -3.56
C HIS A 53 7.07 -9.65 -2.96
N SER A 54 7.45 -10.82 -2.42
CA SER A 54 6.55 -11.76 -1.76
C SER A 54 5.79 -11.14 -0.58
N ASN A 55 6.43 -10.28 0.22
CA ASN A 55 5.77 -9.62 1.35
C ASN A 55 4.77 -8.55 0.90
N ILE A 56 5.09 -7.84 -0.18
CA ILE A 56 4.20 -6.83 -0.78
C ILE A 56 2.99 -7.52 -1.40
N GLU A 57 3.20 -8.63 -2.12
CA GLU A 57 2.11 -9.44 -2.68
C GLU A 57 1.15 -9.97 -1.61
N ILE A 58 1.63 -10.29 -0.41
CA ILE A 58 0.77 -10.73 0.70
C ILE A 58 -0.22 -9.61 1.10
N LEU A 59 0.22 -8.36 1.11
CA LEU A 59 -0.63 -7.20 1.40
C LEU A 59 -1.58 -6.89 0.24
N GLU A 60 -1.09 -7.02 -1.00
CA GLU A 60 -1.92 -6.86 -2.21
C GLU A 60 -3.02 -7.94 -2.29
N LYS A 61 -2.68 -9.20 -1.97
CA LYS A 61 -3.66 -10.29 -1.85
C LYS A 61 -4.68 -10.00 -0.75
N PHE A 62 -4.28 -9.38 0.36
CA PHE A 62 -5.23 -8.95 1.39
C PHE A 62 -6.19 -7.87 0.88
N GLN A 63 -5.68 -6.84 0.20
CA GLN A 63 -6.51 -5.79 -0.40
C GLN A 63 -7.56 -6.40 -1.33
N SER A 64 -7.14 -7.24 -2.28
CA SER A 64 -8.06 -7.89 -3.23
C SER A 64 -9.09 -8.78 -2.54
N LYS A 65 -8.68 -9.58 -1.53
CA LYS A 65 -9.62 -10.42 -0.76
C LYS A 65 -10.64 -9.58 0.01
N THR A 66 -10.20 -8.47 0.57
CA THR A 66 -11.06 -7.56 1.33
C THR A 66 -12.11 -6.94 0.41
N MET A 67 -11.71 -6.41 -0.75
CA MET A 67 -12.65 -5.84 -1.73
C MET A 67 -13.71 -6.85 -2.17
N ARG A 68 -13.29 -8.08 -2.50
CA ARG A 68 -14.21 -9.15 -2.88
C ARG A 68 -15.20 -9.49 -1.78
N ALA A 69 -14.74 -9.52 -0.52
CA ALA A 69 -15.59 -9.84 0.62
C ALA A 69 -16.59 -8.72 0.98
N MET A 70 -16.22 -7.46 0.73
CA MET A 70 -17.09 -6.29 0.98
C MET A 70 -18.18 -6.15 -0.10
N PHE A 71 -17.80 -6.27 -1.38
CA PHE A 71 -18.68 -6.03 -2.53
C PHE A 71 -19.25 -7.31 -3.17
N ASN A 72 -19.06 -8.47 -2.53
CA ASN A 72 -19.53 -9.77 -3.02
C ASN A 72 -19.06 -10.12 -4.45
N ILE A 73 -17.82 -9.72 -4.80
CA ILE A 73 -17.29 -9.86 -6.16
C ILE A 73 -16.87 -11.32 -6.44
N PRO A 74 -17.36 -11.94 -7.54
CA PRO A 74 -16.98 -13.30 -7.93
C PRO A 74 -15.46 -13.51 -8.14
N PRO A 75 -14.92 -14.70 -7.80
CA PRO A 75 -13.48 -14.96 -7.83
C PRO A 75 -12.85 -14.94 -9.25
N HIS A 76 -13.64 -15.19 -10.30
CA HIS A 76 -13.15 -15.24 -11.68
C HIS A 76 -12.85 -13.86 -12.30
N ILE A 77 -13.36 -12.78 -11.70
CA ILE A 77 -13.10 -11.41 -12.17
C ILE A 77 -11.65 -11.04 -11.87
N SER A 78 -10.91 -10.49 -12.83
CA SER A 78 -9.52 -10.08 -12.61
C SER A 78 -9.41 -8.94 -11.60
N ASN A 79 -8.38 -8.98 -10.74
CA ASN A 79 -8.09 -7.90 -9.78
C ASN A 79 -7.88 -6.55 -10.46
N LYS A 80 -7.38 -6.54 -11.71
CA LYS A 80 -7.20 -5.31 -12.50
C LYS A 80 -8.52 -4.56 -12.69
N TYR A 81 -9.59 -5.27 -13.07
CA TYR A 81 -10.91 -4.66 -13.26
C TYR A 81 -11.53 -4.20 -11.95
N ILE A 82 -11.34 -4.97 -10.87
CA ILE A 82 -11.83 -4.59 -9.53
C ILE A 82 -11.21 -3.26 -9.09
N ASN A 83 -9.89 -3.12 -9.25
CA ASN A 83 -9.19 -1.91 -8.85
C ASN A 83 -9.57 -0.71 -9.72
N LEU A 84 -9.78 -0.93 -11.03
CA LEU A 84 -10.23 0.10 -11.96
C LEU A 84 -11.63 0.61 -11.59
N ASP A 85 -12.57 -0.30 -11.38
CA ASP A 85 -13.97 0.00 -11.06
C ASP A 85 -14.11 0.71 -9.70
N LEU A 86 -13.36 0.23 -8.70
CA LEU A 86 -13.35 0.83 -7.35
C LEU A 86 -12.47 2.09 -7.25
N ASN A 87 -11.79 2.49 -8.32
CA ASN A 87 -10.80 3.56 -8.37
C ASN A 87 -9.78 3.47 -7.21
N LEU A 88 -9.21 2.27 -7.04
CA LEU A 88 -8.26 1.94 -5.97
C LEU A 88 -6.88 1.68 -6.53
N ARG A 89 -5.90 2.37 -5.94
CA ARG A 89 -4.49 2.10 -6.21
C ARG A 89 -4.08 0.77 -5.59
N THR A 90 -3.26 0.00 -6.30
CA THR A 90 -2.63 -1.19 -5.74
C THR A 90 -1.65 -0.81 -4.63
N VAL A 91 -1.30 -1.77 -3.76
CA VAL A 91 -0.26 -1.55 -2.75
C VAL A 91 1.06 -1.09 -3.39
N LYS A 92 1.39 -1.59 -4.58
CA LYS A 92 2.60 -1.23 -5.33
C LYS A 92 2.55 0.23 -5.80
N GLU A 93 1.47 0.63 -6.46
CA GLU A 93 1.26 2.02 -6.87
C GLU A 93 1.27 2.98 -5.67
N GLU A 94 0.73 2.55 -4.53
CA GLU A 94 0.75 3.34 -3.31
C GLU A 94 2.19 3.54 -2.83
N ILE A 95 3.03 2.49 -2.82
CA ILE A 95 4.45 2.59 -2.46
C ILE A 95 5.17 3.61 -3.36
N GLU A 96 4.94 3.56 -4.67
CA GLU A 96 5.54 4.50 -5.62
C GLU A 96 5.09 5.94 -5.35
N ASN A 97 3.78 6.13 -5.13
CA ASN A 97 3.21 7.44 -4.85
C ASN A 97 3.79 8.04 -3.56
N TYR A 98 3.92 7.23 -2.50
CA TYR A 98 4.56 7.67 -1.26
C TYR A 98 6.05 8.01 -1.46
N SER A 99 6.75 7.25 -2.31
CA SER A 99 8.15 7.54 -2.64
C SER A 99 8.30 8.85 -3.41
N LYS A 100 7.49 9.05 -4.46
CA LYS A 100 7.46 10.29 -5.25
C LYS A 100 7.14 11.50 -4.39
N ASN A 101 6.11 11.39 -3.54
CA ASN A 101 5.74 12.46 -2.60
C ASN A 101 6.83 12.73 -1.56
N TYR A 102 7.61 11.71 -1.19
CA TYR A 102 8.75 11.92 -0.30
C TYR A 102 9.87 12.67 -1.01
N GLN A 103 10.23 12.26 -2.24
CA GLN A 103 11.24 12.94 -3.06
C GLN A 103 10.88 14.41 -3.29
N THR A 104 9.66 14.71 -3.74
CA THR A 104 9.22 16.10 -3.97
C THR A 104 9.28 16.95 -2.70
N ARG A 105 8.97 16.36 -1.54
CA ARG A 105 9.10 17.05 -0.24
C ARG A 105 10.55 17.33 0.14
N LEU A 106 11.48 16.43 -0.20
CA LEU A 106 12.90 16.65 0.04
C LEU A 106 13.42 17.77 -0.87
N ASP A 107 13.00 17.79 -2.13
CA ASP A 107 13.45 18.79 -3.12
C ASP A 107 12.96 20.21 -2.77
N GLN A 108 11.77 20.30 -2.17
CA GLN A 108 11.18 21.57 -1.69
C GLN A 108 11.68 22.00 -0.30
N HIS A 109 12.49 21.18 0.36
CA HIS A 109 12.88 21.44 1.74
C HIS A 109 13.93 22.56 1.83
N ILE A 110 13.75 23.47 2.80
CA ILE A 110 14.62 24.65 2.97
C ILE A 110 16.06 24.25 3.31
N ASN A 111 16.23 23.16 4.07
CA ASN A 111 17.54 22.68 4.48
C ASN A 111 18.27 21.99 3.33
N GLN A 112 19.35 22.61 2.85
CA GLN A 112 20.20 22.12 1.76
C GLN A 112 20.92 20.79 2.09
N LEU A 113 21.15 20.49 3.37
CA LEU A 113 21.74 19.21 3.80
C LEU A 113 20.87 18.00 3.44
N VAL A 114 19.57 18.24 3.21
CA VAL A 114 18.64 17.18 2.79
C VAL A 114 18.96 16.70 1.38
N THR A 115 19.43 17.58 0.50
CA THR A 115 19.86 17.24 -0.86
C THR A 115 21.12 16.37 -0.84
N GLU A 116 22.00 16.58 0.14
CA GLU A 116 23.21 15.76 0.34
C GLU A 116 22.86 14.32 0.73
N LEU A 117 21.74 14.09 1.44
CA LEU A 117 21.23 12.75 1.74
C LEU A 117 20.77 11.98 0.49
N GLN A 118 20.43 12.68 -0.59
CA GLN A 118 20.06 12.05 -1.87
C GLN A 118 21.27 11.74 -2.77
N GLY A 119 22.44 12.34 -2.50
CA GLY A 119 23.64 12.25 -3.34
C GLY A 119 24.30 10.87 -3.40
N GLU A 120 25.19 10.67 -4.37
CA GLU A 120 25.94 9.43 -4.64
C GLU A 120 26.70 8.86 -3.43
N GLY A 121 26.94 9.68 -2.39
CA GLY A 121 27.61 9.30 -1.14
C GLY A 121 26.73 8.66 -0.07
N SER A 122 25.40 8.54 -0.26
CA SER A 122 24.54 7.79 0.67
C SER A 122 24.93 6.32 0.63
N LEU A 123 25.75 5.89 1.60
CA LEU A 123 26.30 4.55 1.79
C LEU A 123 25.46 3.47 1.12
N ARG A 124 25.83 3.07 -0.11
CA ARG A 124 25.31 1.88 -0.80
C ARG A 124 25.80 0.58 -0.16
N TYR A 125 26.27 0.65 1.08
CA TYR A 125 26.68 -0.49 1.89
C TYR A 125 25.51 -0.92 2.75
N SER A 126 24.52 -1.56 2.14
CA SER A 126 23.50 -2.26 2.93
C SER A 126 24.00 -3.67 3.22
N ARG A 127 24.12 -4.01 4.51
CA ARG A 127 24.38 -5.39 4.96
C ARG A 127 23.39 -6.40 4.37
N LEU A 128 22.18 -5.95 4.06
CA LEU A 128 21.11 -6.78 3.49
C LEU A 128 20.81 -6.31 2.06
N LYS A 129 20.61 -7.26 1.12
CA LYS A 129 20.13 -6.95 -0.23
C LYS A 129 18.70 -6.39 -0.14
N ARG A 130 18.58 -5.07 -0.05
CA ARG A 130 17.32 -4.32 0.05
C ARG A 130 17.29 -3.28 -1.06
N ASN A 131 16.10 -3.00 -1.54
CA ASN A 131 15.91 -1.91 -2.49
C ASN A 131 16.09 -0.59 -1.75
N SER A 132 16.73 0.37 -2.39
CA SER A 132 16.93 1.70 -1.78
C SER A 132 15.62 2.49 -1.77
N ILE A 133 15.49 3.44 -0.85
CA ILE A 133 14.31 4.30 -0.75
C ILE A 133 14.14 5.16 -2.02
N PRO A 134 15.19 5.78 -2.59
CA PRO A 134 15.08 6.50 -3.86
C PRO A 134 14.57 5.64 -5.02
N ASP A 135 15.00 4.38 -5.12
CA ASP A 135 14.61 3.48 -6.21
C ASP A 135 13.13 3.04 -6.13
N LEU A 136 12.47 3.23 -4.98
CA LEU A 136 11.06 2.85 -4.80
C LEU A 136 10.11 3.59 -5.75
N ALA A 137 10.49 4.77 -6.26
CA ALA A 137 9.64 5.57 -7.14
C ALA A 137 9.43 4.94 -8.53
N ILE A 138 10.38 4.10 -8.97
CA ILE A 138 10.41 3.49 -10.31
C ILE A 138 10.29 1.95 -10.22
N ARG A 139 10.39 1.40 -9.00
CA ARG A 139 10.47 -0.03 -8.73
C ARG A 139 9.38 -0.90 -9.40
N PHE A 140 8.16 -0.41 -9.55
CA PHE A 140 7.03 -1.17 -10.12
C PHE A 140 6.48 -0.56 -11.42
N ALA A 141 7.12 0.49 -11.95
CA ALA A 141 6.64 1.26 -13.09
C ALA A 141 6.87 0.57 -14.45
N GLU A 142 7.73 -0.46 -14.51
CA GLU A 142 8.16 -1.13 -15.75
C GLU A 142 7.51 -2.51 -15.99
N LYS A 143 6.21 -2.69 -15.72
CA LYS A 143 5.51 -3.96 -16.05
C LYS A 143 4.16 -3.79 -16.72
#